data_AF-A0ABD1XUU6-F1
#
_entry.id   AF-A0ABD1XUU6-F1
#
_cell.length_a   1.000
_cell.length_b   1.000
_cell.length_c   1.000
_cell.angle_alpha   90.00
_cell.angle_beta   90.00
_cell.angle_gamma   90.00
#
_symmetry.space_group_name_H-M   'P 1'
#
loop_
_entity.id
_entity.type
_entity.pdbx_description
1 polymer ?
#
loop_
_entity_poly.entity_id
_entity_poly.type
_entity_poly.pdbx_seq_one_letter_code
_entity_poly.pdbx_strand_id
1 'polypeptide(L)'
;MAAMSIRLPGLGNPTVTGSPPVKSERGRSIIRVSLNGERGGGSNSESGNRSLKATGAQPRAVSTDVQTVFTSSDDATTSTSSGLPLRDVPGCYGIPFVGAFWDKMATYWFEGMPGFHENRRVKYNSTVYRMNTVPGPPFFPDPRVIVLLDQKSFQTLFDMDKVEKRDVFTGTYVPSLEFTGGYRVLPYLDPSEEKHALLKTFCFEVLKSSGKRVFPEFHSALSDVFVAWEAGLKKDGNVKFNQALAQATLRFNIKAFLNVDPTDPNVEANMGKDAVRIVNLYNLAQIFPTVAFPLSLPAKLFLGPLIELLLHTFPVPFLLLKPNYDKLLAFFRANSDVLLDVAETLTLDRDEALHNLLFNTVFNSWGGINFLFPQIVKTLGSTSIVFQRELSAEVRRAIRENGGLNPAALRAMPRVESAVLEVFRLHPPVPFQYARAKKDLIIESHDAAFRVKKGEMLAGFNTLACKDPKVFTDPEVYNPDRFLGEEGQKLVQCVLWSNGPQTDTPSIYNKQCPGKNFITTIAQLLVAEIYSIYETISVQGDTLTALQRHSA
;
A
#
# COMPACT_ATOMS: atom_id res chain seq x y z
N MET A 1 -0.88 9.62 -13.66
CA MET A 1 -1.18 10.92 -14.30
C MET A 1 -0.85 10.84 -15.77
N ALA A 2 -1.82 11.16 -16.63
CA ALA A 2 -1.63 11.21 -18.07
C ALA A 2 -0.59 12.28 -18.41
N ALA A 3 0.55 11.89 -18.99
CA ALA A 3 1.59 12.81 -19.41
C ALA A 3 1.06 13.68 -20.56
N MET A 4 0.89 14.97 -20.29
CA MET A 4 0.60 15.98 -21.30
C MET A 4 1.92 16.28 -22.03
N SER A 5 2.17 15.61 -23.15
CA SER A 5 3.33 15.89 -24.00
C SER A 5 3.07 17.13 -24.86
N ILE A 6 3.67 18.26 -24.48
CA ILE A 6 3.86 19.41 -25.38
C ILE A 6 5.08 19.07 -26.25
N ARG A 7 4.86 18.84 -27.55
CA ARG A 7 5.96 18.71 -28.53
C ARG A 7 6.44 20.10 -28.95
N LEU A 8 7.74 20.35 -28.82
CA LEU A 8 8.45 21.37 -29.61
C LEU A 8 9.21 20.64 -30.74
N PRO A 9 9.19 21.14 -31.99
CA PRO A 9 9.80 20.45 -33.12
C PRO A 9 11.30 20.76 -33.22
N GLY A 10 12.08 19.73 -33.59
CA GLY A 10 13.44 19.88 -34.08
C GLY A 10 14.52 19.63 -33.03
N LEU A 11 15.01 18.39 -32.98
CA LEU A 11 16.41 17.99 -32.78
C LEU A 11 16.42 16.44 -32.72
N GLY A 12 17.18 15.82 -33.63
CA GLY A 12 17.23 14.36 -33.79
C GLY A 12 17.84 13.66 -32.56
N ASN A 13 17.33 12.47 -32.26
CA ASN A 13 17.90 11.60 -31.22
C ASN A 13 19.26 11.03 -31.66
N PRO A 14 20.30 11.07 -30.81
CA PRO A 14 21.47 10.24 -31.00
C PRO A 14 21.19 8.80 -30.52
N THR A 15 21.63 7.84 -31.33
CA THR A 15 21.67 6.40 -31.05
C THR A 15 22.61 6.09 -29.88
N VAL A 16 22.13 5.37 -28.87
CA VAL A 16 22.97 4.81 -27.80
C VAL A 16 23.16 3.31 -28.06
N THR A 17 24.41 2.94 -28.29
CA THR A 17 24.93 1.58 -28.49
C THR A 17 24.86 0.76 -27.20
N GLY A 18 24.46 -0.50 -27.32
CA GLY A 18 24.26 -1.44 -26.21
C GLY A 18 25.54 -1.85 -25.47
N SER A 19 25.37 -2.23 -24.21
CA SER A 19 26.39 -2.88 -23.38
C SER A 19 26.24 -4.42 -23.47
N PRO A 20 27.34 -5.19 -23.44
CA PRO A 20 27.33 -6.63 -23.70
C PRO A 20 26.99 -7.48 -22.45
N PRO A 21 26.64 -8.78 -22.62
CA PRO A 21 26.10 -9.62 -21.56
C PRO A 21 27.19 -10.21 -20.64
N VAL A 22 26.85 -10.32 -19.35
CA VAL A 22 27.64 -10.99 -18.31
C VAL A 22 27.48 -12.50 -18.45
N LYS A 23 28.60 -13.22 -18.59
CA LYS A 23 28.67 -14.69 -18.64
C LYS A 23 28.48 -15.30 -17.25
N SER A 24 27.64 -16.33 -17.17
CA SER A 24 27.53 -17.23 -16.02
C SER A 24 28.65 -18.28 -16.05
N GLU A 25 29.41 -18.44 -14.97
CA GLU A 25 30.26 -19.62 -14.75
C GLU A 25 29.63 -20.54 -13.71
N ARG A 26 29.42 -21.80 -14.12
CA ARG A 26 29.06 -22.92 -13.25
C ARG A 26 30.33 -23.51 -12.64
N GLY A 27 30.22 -23.87 -11.36
CA GLY A 27 30.71 -25.15 -10.86
C GLY A 27 32.09 -25.16 -10.20
N ARG A 28 32.10 -25.32 -8.88
CA ARG A 28 33.03 -26.24 -8.20
C ARG A 28 32.43 -26.75 -6.89
N SER A 29 32.18 -28.05 -6.89
CA SER A 29 31.83 -28.88 -5.75
C SER A 29 32.97 -28.91 -4.74
N ILE A 30 32.66 -28.74 -3.45
CA ILE A 30 33.55 -29.15 -2.35
C ILE A 30 32.74 -30.03 -1.40
N ILE A 31 33.16 -31.29 -1.38
CA ILE A 31 32.75 -32.37 -0.48
C ILE A 31 33.22 -32.01 0.95
N ARG A 32 32.30 -32.02 1.92
CA ARG A 32 32.64 -32.03 3.36
C ARG A 32 32.41 -33.43 3.92
N VAL A 33 33.48 -33.99 4.46
CA VAL A 33 33.55 -35.29 5.13
C VAL A 33 33.11 -35.12 6.58
N SER A 34 32.18 -35.97 7.04
CA SER A 34 31.82 -36.17 8.44
C SER A 34 32.93 -36.89 9.20
N LEU A 35 33.17 -36.49 10.44
CA LEU A 35 33.83 -37.31 11.45
C LEU A 35 32.95 -37.36 12.71
N ASN A 36 32.49 -38.58 13.00
CA ASN A 36 31.95 -38.98 14.30
C ASN A 36 33.09 -39.14 15.30
N GLY A 37 32.83 -38.79 16.56
CA GLY A 37 33.64 -39.16 17.72
C GLY A 37 32.76 -39.21 18.96
N GLU A 38 32.46 -40.42 19.41
CA GLU A 38 31.74 -40.74 20.65
C GLU A 38 32.65 -40.76 21.90
N ARG A 39 31.99 -40.92 23.06
CA ARG A 39 32.42 -41.24 24.45
C ARG A 39 32.54 -39.98 25.32
N GLY A 40 31.71 -39.79 26.36
CA GLY A 40 31.37 -40.66 27.50
C GLY A 40 31.91 -39.93 28.76
N GLY A 41 31.32 -39.85 29.96
CA GLY A 41 30.14 -40.38 30.62
C GLY A 41 30.25 -39.97 32.12
N GLY A 42 29.12 -39.86 32.84
CA GLY A 42 29.02 -39.80 34.32
C GLY A 42 29.58 -38.55 35.03
N SER A 43 29.15 -38.12 36.21
CA SER A 43 28.09 -38.54 37.14
C SER A 43 27.98 -37.49 38.25
N ASN A 44 26.80 -37.41 38.88
CA ASN A 44 26.40 -36.58 40.03
C ASN A 44 27.39 -36.56 41.21
N SER A 45 27.38 -35.48 41.99
CA SER A 45 26.95 -35.53 43.41
C SER A 45 26.86 -34.15 44.06
N GLU A 46 25.78 -34.00 44.83
CA GLU A 46 25.39 -32.88 45.67
C GLU A 46 26.11 -32.89 47.04
N SER A 47 25.77 -31.87 47.84
CA SER A 47 25.94 -31.70 49.30
C SER A 47 27.31 -31.16 49.75
N GLY A 48 27.41 -30.35 50.80
CA GLY A 48 26.44 -29.98 51.80
C GLY A 48 26.79 -28.64 52.46
N ASN A 49 25.77 -28.06 53.06
CA ASN A 49 25.72 -26.75 53.70
C ASN A 49 25.71 -26.94 55.23
N ARG A 50 26.53 -26.22 56.00
CA ARG A 50 26.34 -25.85 57.43
C ARG A 50 27.57 -25.06 57.92
N SER A 51 27.44 -23.75 58.14
CA SER A 51 27.01 -23.08 59.38
C SER A 51 28.04 -23.15 60.51
N LEU A 52 28.60 -21.99 60.88
CA LEU A 52 28.92 -21.63 62.27
C LEU A 52 28.83 -20.09 62.42
N LYS A 53 28.15 -19.67 63.48
CA LYS A 53 27.82 -18.29 63.88
C LYS A 53 28.86 -17.72 64.84
N ALA A 54 28.88 -16.39 64.92
CA ALA A 54 29.18 -15.53 66.09
C ALA A 54 30.67 -15.48 66.50
N THR A 55 31.28 -14.41 66.98
CA THR A 55 30.87 -13.14 67.64
C THR A 55 32.12 -12.24 67.70
N GLY A 56 31.98 -10.91 67.77
CA GLY A 56 33.08 -10.05 68.24
C GLY A 56 32.99 -8.59 67.78
N ALA A 57 32.47 -7.72 68.64
CA ALA A 57 32.40 -6.28 68.46
C ALA A 57 33.70 -5.58 68.90
N GLN A 58 34.02 -4.42 68.29
CA GLN A 58 34.70 -3.21 68.85
C GLN A 58 35.01 -2.21 67.67
N PRO A 59 35.41 -0.93 67.87
CA PRO A 59 34.54 0.25 67.98
C PRO A 59 34.78 1.35 66.90
N ARG A 60 33.97 2.42 66.97
CA ARG A 60 34.01 3.74 66.29
C ARG A 60 35.31 4.17 65.57
N ALA A 61 35.17 4.66 64.33
CA ALA A 61 35.89 5.85 63.83
C ALA A 61 35.16 6.51 62.65
N VAL A 62 35.33 7.83 62.54
CA VAL A 62 34.59 8.79 61.73
C VAL A 62 35.39 9.19 60.47
N SER A 63 34.65 9.42 59.38
CA SER A 63 34.93 10.21 58.16
C SER A 63 36.19 9.94 57.32
N THR A 64 35.99 9.65 56.04
CA THR A 64 36.04 10.64 54.94
C THR A 64 35.66 9.94 53.64
N ASP A 65 34.47 10.23 53.12
CA ASP A 65 34.05 9.79 51.79
C ASP A 65 34.84 10.54 50.72
N VAL A 66 35.77 9.84 50.06
CA VAL A 66 36.20 10.16 48.70
C VAL A 66 35.24 9.40 47.79
N GLN A 67 34.30 10.11 47.16
CA GLN A 67 33.43 9.51 46.14
C GLN A 67 34.27 9.22 44.89
N THR A 68 34.77 7.99 44.85
CA THR A 68 35.29 7.35 43.64
C THR A 68 34.12 7.11 42.70
N VAL A 69 34.26 7.56 41.46
CA VAL A 69 33.34 7.34 40.34
C VAL A 69 33.15 5.83 40.15
N PHE A 70 31.97 5.31 40.53
CA PHE A 70 31.52 4.00 40.09
C PHE A 70 30.84 4.16 38.73
N THR A 71 31.55 3.76 37.68
CA THR A 71 30.93 3.33 36.43
C THR A 71 30.16 2.05 36.71
N SER A 72 28.86 2.13 36.96
CA SER A 72 27.98 0.97 36.97
C SER A 72 27.65 0.60 35.52
N SER A 73 28.41 -0.36 35.00
CA SER A 73 28.02 -1.18 33.85
C SER A 73 26.89 -2.12 34.28
N ASP A 74 25.66 -1.61 34.31
CA ASP A 74 24.45 -2.43 34.40
C ASP A 74 23.88 -2.62 32.99
N ASP A 75 24.52 -3.52 32.24
CA ASP A 75 23.98 -4.06 30.99
C ASP A 75 22.93 -5.14 31.35
N ALA A 76 21.84 -4.70 31.96
CA ALA A 76 20.70 -5.57 32.25
C ALA A 76 19.91 -5.79 30.96
N THR A 77 20.27 -6.85 30.24
CA THR A 77 19.49 -7.41 29.14
C THR A 77 18.13 -7.89 29.66
N THR A 78 17.18 -6.97 29.79
CA THR A 78 15.77 -7.31 30.01
C THR A 78 15.25 -7.96 28.72
N SER A 79 15.33 -9.29 28.64
CA SER A 79 14.74 -10.08 27.57
C SER A 79 13.22 -9.93 27.57
N THR A 80 12.62 -9.78 26.39
CA THR A 80 11.16 -9.82 26.22
C THR A 80 10.62 -11.22 26.48
N SER A 81 9.29 -11.37 26.58
CA SER A 81 8.64 -12.68 26.72
C SER A 81 8.95 -13.63 25.56
N SER A 82 9.36 -13.10 24.40
CA SER A 82 9.81 -13.87 23.23
C SER A 82 11.32 -14.19 23.23
N GLY A 83 12.07 -13.74 24.25
CA GLY A 83 13.52 -13.90 24.34
C GLY A 83 14.32 -12.93 23.46
N LEU A 84 13.67 -12.02 22.73
CA LEU A 84 14.37 -11.03 21.90
C LEU A 84 15.06 -9.96 22.78
N PRO A 85 16.28 -9.53 22.40
CA PRO A 85 16.99 -8.47 23.11
C PRO A 85 16.24 -7.15 22.95
N LEU A 86 16.03 -6.47 24.07
CA LEU A 86 15.42 -5.15 24.08
C LEU A 86 16.47 -4.09 23.70
N ARG A 87 16.17 -3.29 22.68
CA ARG A 87 17.02 -2.23 22.15
C ARG A 87 16.28 -0.91 22.11
N ASP A 88 17.02 0.19 22.16
CA ASP A 88 16.47 1.49 21.80
C ASP A 88 16.24 1.57 20.29
N VAL A 89 15.24 2.33 19.87
CA VAL A 89 14.95 2.55 18.44
C VAL A 89 16.08 3.39 17.84
N PRO A 90 16.89 2.86 16.89
CA PRO A 90 17.98 3.61 16.29
C PRO A 90 17.49 4.74 15.38
N GLY A 91 18.41 5.62 14.97
CA GLY A 91 18.11 6.79 14.14
C GLY A 91 17.78 8.05 14.96
N CYS A 92 17.72 9.19 14.27
CA CYS A 92 17.44 10.49 14.89
C CYS A 92 16.68 11.40 13.92
N TYR A 93 16.12 12.49 14.43
CA TYR A 93 15.37 13.46 13.63
C TYR A 93 16.24 14.61 13.08
N GLY A 94 17.54 14.62 13.41
CA GLY A 94 18.46 15.71 13.08
C GLY A 94 18.16 17.02 13.81
N ILE A 95 18.79 18.10 13.35
CA ILE A 95 18.52 19.46 13.85
C ILE A 95 17.09 19.85 13.45
N PRO A 96 16.30 20.50 14.34
CA PRO A 96 14.95 20.95 14.00
C PRO A 96 14.90 21.70 12.66
N PHE A 97 13.85 21.48 11.88
CA PHE A 97 13.70 21.94 10.48
C PHE A 97 14.69 21.32 9.49
N VAL A 98 15.99 21.41 9.74
CA VAL A 98 17.05 20.98 8.82
C VAL A 98 17.03 19.47 8.57
N GLY A 99 16.87 18.66 9.63
CA GLY A 99 16.79 17.21 9.50
C GLY A 99 15.58 16.77 8.67
N ALA A 100 14.42 17.35 8.96
CA ALA A 100 13.19 17.07 8.21
C ALA A 100 13.28 17.54 6.75
N PHE A 101 13.89 18.69 6.49
CA PHE A 101 14.14 19.18 5.14
C PHE A 101 15.01 18.20 4.35
N TRP A 102 16.12 17.72 4.92
CA TRP A 102 17.00 16.77 4.24
C TRP A 102 16.35 15.40 4.01
N ASP A 103 15.59 14.88 4.97
CA ASP A 103 14.83 13.64 4.78
C ASP A 103 13.76 13.81 3.68
N LYS A 104 13.08 14.97 3.62
CA LYS A 104 12.17 15.30 2.51
C LYS A 104 12.91 15.32 1.17
N MET A 105 14.04 16.02 1.09
CA MET A 105 14.79 16.12 -0.17
C MET A 105 15.32 14.75 -0.62
N ALA A 106 15.79 13.92 0.32
CA ALA A 106 16.22 12.56 0.02
C ALA A 106 15.05 11.70 -0.47
N THR A 107 13.88 11.82 0.17
CA THR A 107 12.65 11.11 -0.21
C THR A 107 12.19 11.47 -1.62
N TYR A 108 12.14 12.76 -1.99
CA TYR A 108 11.56 13.19 -3.27
C TYR A 108 12.56 13.27 -4.42
N TRP A 109 13.79 13.71 -4.15
CA TRP A 109 14.69 14.16 -5.22
C TRP A 109 15.94 13.30 -5.37
N PHE A 110 16.58 12.92 -4.26
CA PHE A 110 17.91 12.31 -4.30
C PHE A 110 17.92 10.78 -4.27
N GLU A 111 17.21 10.17 -3.32
CA GLU A 111 17.24 8.71 -3.11
C GLU A 111 15.96 8.04 -3.65
N GLY A 112 14.81 8.70 -3.49
CA GLY A 112 13.53 8.15 -3.95
C GLY A 112 13.06 6.94 -3.15
N MET A 113 11.90 6.41 -3.52
CA MET A 113 11.36 5.17 -2.95
C MET A 113 11.58 3.99 -3.91
N PRO A 114 11.96 2.79 -3.42
CA PRO A 114 12.17 2.43 -2.01
C PRO A 114 13.58 2.76 -1.46
N GLY A 115 14.49 3.28 -2.29
CA GLY A 115 15.92 3.44 -1.98
C GLY A 115 16.21 4.18 -0.67
N PHE A 116 15.44 5.23 -0.36
CA PHE A 116 15.55 5.97 0.89
C PHE A 116 15.44 5.05 2.12
N HIS A 117 14.41 4.21 2.18
CA HIS A 117 14.19 3.31 3.31
C HIS A 117 15.22 2.18 3.36
N GLU A 118 15.65 1.65 2.21
CA GLU A 118 16.71 0.65 2.12
C GLU A 118 18.04 1.18 2.67
N ASN A 119 18.41 2.40 2.29
CA ASN A 119 19.63 3.05 2.79
C ASN A 119 19.61 3.22 4.31
N ARG A 120 18.45 3.60 4.90
CA ARG A 120 18.31 3.71 6.36
C ARG A 120 18.32 2.33 7.04
N ARG A 121 17.69 1.32 6.43
CA ARG A 121 17.71 -0.07 6.93
C ARG A 121 19.14 -0.59 7.06
N VAL A 122 19.97 -0.36 6.04
CA VAL A 122 21.41 -0.71 6.06
C VAL A 122 22.18 0.14 7.07
N LYS A 123 22.02 1.46 7.04
CA LYS A 123 22.73 2.40 7.93
C LYS A 123 22.53 2.07 9.41
N TYR A 124 21.31 1.73 9.81
CA TYR A 124 20.98 1.44 11.21
C TYR A 124 21.03 -0.05 11.55
N ASN A 125 21.29 -0.92 10.55
CA ASN A 125 21.19 -2.37 10.66
C ASN A 125 19.89 -2.79 11.39
N SER A 126 18.77 -2.19 11.00
CA SER A 126 17.48 -2.35 11.66
C SER A 126 16.33 -2.07 10.71
N THR A 127 15.25 -2.85 10.85
CA THR A 127 13.96 -2.65 10.17
C THR A 127 13.01 -1.75 10.96
N VAL A 128 13.41 -1.34 12.16
CA VAL A 128 12.70 -0.38 13.01
C VAL A 128 13.63 0.78 13.35
N TYR A 129 13.26 2.02 12.99
CA TYR A 129 14.12 3.20 13.23
C TYR A 129 13.34 4.52 13.23
N ARG A 130 13.94 5.58 13.78
CA ARG A 130 13.43 6.96 13.79
C ARG A 130 13.83 7.71 12.53
N MET A 131 12.90 8.49 11.97
CA MET A 131 13.16 9.44 10.87
C MET A 131 12.12 10.56 10.82
N ASN A 132 12.34 11.56 9.97
CA ASN A 132 11.27 12.47 9.55
C ASN A 132 10.59 11.95 8.27
N THR A 133 9.25 12.00 8.23
CA THR A 133 8.44 11.71 7.04
C THR A 133 8.02 13.01 6.32
N VAL A 134 7.52 12.88 5.11
CA VAL A 134 6.97 13.98 4.32
C VAL A 134 5.50 14.22 4.66
N PRO A 135 4.94 15.44 4.47
CA PRO A 135 5.53 16.65 3.88
C PRO A 135 6.50 17.42 4.78
N GLY A 136 6.28 17.44 6.10
CA GLY A 136 7.16 18.13 7.05
C GLY A 136 7.23 19.67 6.89
N PRO A 137 8.04 20.35 7.72
CA PRO A 137 8.05 21.81 7.84
C PRO A 137 8.41 22.54 6.52
N PRO A 138 8.10 23.85 6.40
CA PRO A 138 7.66 24.76 7.46
C PRO A 138 6.16 24.76 7.79
N PHE A 139 5.27 24.45 6.84
CA PHE A 139 3.81 24.66 7.02
C PHE A 139 3.00 23.39 7.22
N PHE A 140 3.66 22.25 7.38
CA PHE A 140 3.00 21.01 7.74
C PHE A 140 3.31 20.58 9.18
N PRO A 141 2.50 19.67 9.75
CA PRO A 141 2.68 19.20 11.12
C PRO A 141 3.99 18.44 11.35
N ASP A 142 4.18 18.01 12.60
CA ASP A 142 5.34 17.24 13.06
C ASP A 142 5.62 16.01 12.15
N PRO A 143 6.80 15.94 11.50
CA PRO A 143 7.14 14.86 10.60
C PRO A 143 7.73 13.64 11.32
N ARG A 144 7.96 13.69 12.63
CA ARG A 144 8.72 12.64 13.34
C ARG A 144 7.93 11.35 13.43
N VAL A 145 8.54 10.25 12.95
CA VAL A 145 7.95 8.91 12.99
C VAL A 145 8.95 7.85 13.44
N ILE A 146 8.43 6.71 13.87
CA ILE A 146 9.15 5.43 13.97
C ILE A 146 8.67 4.55 12.81
N VAL A 147 9.60 4.15 11.97
CA VAL A 147 9.34 3.36 10.77
C VAL A 147 9.35 1.88 11.10
N LEU A 148 8.43 1.12 10.49
CA LEU A 148 8.33 -0.33 10.56
C LEU A 148 8.47 -0.89 9.14
N LEU A 149 9.54 -1.64 8.86
CA LEU A 149 9.85 -2.15 7.52
C LEU A 149 9.73 -3.68 7.36
N ASP A 150 9.67 -4.43 8.46
CA ASP A 150 9.58 -5.89 8.42
C ASP A 150 8.17 -6.39 8.71
N GLN A 151 7.87 -7.59 8.21
CA GLN A 151 6.53 -8.15 8.27
C GLN A 151 6.04 -8.38 9.70
N LYS A 152 6.94 -8.62 10.65
CA LYS A 152 6.59 -8.87 12.05
C LYS A 152 6.21 -7.58 12.77
N SER A 153 7.08 -6.57 12.71
CA SER A 153 6.82 -5.29 13.39
C SER A 153 5.62 -4.54 12.80
N PHE A 154 5.45 -4.59 11.47
CA PHE A 154 4.40 -3.91 10.73
C PHE A 154 2.98 -4.23 11.22
N GLN A 155 2.73 -5.47 11.65
CA GLN A 155 1.40 -5.89 12.10
C GLN A 155 0.88 -5.11 13.33
N THR A 156 1.77 -4.45 14.08
CA THR A 156 1.38 -3.55 15.18
C THR A 156 0.40 -2.46 14.71
N LEU A 157 0.48 -2.05 13.44
CA LEU A 157 -0.38 -1.01 12.85
C LEU A 157 -1.86 -1.43 12.69
N PHE A 158 -2.16 -2.72 12.87
CA PHE A 158 -3.51 -3.29 12.74
C PHE A 158 -4.18 -3.53 14.08
N ASP A 159 -3.42 -3.47 15.19
CA ASP A 159 -3.90 -3.74 16.54
C ASP A 159 -4.52 -2.48 17.15
N MET A 160 -5.86 -2.38 17.11
CA MET A 160 -6.60 -1.19 17.57
C MET A 160 -6.55 -0.99 19.10
N ASP A 161 -6.07 -1.98 19.87
CA ASP A 161 -5.83 -1.86 21.32
C ASP A 161 -4.45 -1.27 21.63
N LYS A 162 -3.54 -1.29 20.65
CA LYS A 162 -2.20 -0.70 20.74
C LYS A 162 -2.11 0.65 20.05
N VAL A 163 -2.82 0.85 18.94
CA VAL A 163 -2.68 2.06 18.13
C VAL A 163 -4.00 2.78 17.86
N GLU A 164 -3.90 4.10 17.70
CA GLU A 164 -4.97 5.01 17.27
C GLU A 164 -4.79 5.34 15.79
N LYS A 165 -5.92 5.36 15.06
CA LYS A 165 -5.99 5.62 13.61
C LYS A 165 -6.79 6.88 13.29
N ARG A 166 -6.91 7.79 14.25
CA ARG A 166 -7.52 9.12 14.09
C ARG A 166 -6.60 10.00 13.26
N ASP A 167 -7.13 10.58 12.18
CA ASP A 167 -6.50 11.67 11.43
C ASP A 167 -5.09 11.35 10.88
N VAL A 168 -4.85 10.07 10.53
CA VAL A 168 -3.57 9.57 10.02
C VAL A 168 -3.66 8.92 8.63
N PHE A 169 -4.81 9.03 7.95
CA PHE A 169 -5.04 8.38 6.66
C PHE A 169 -4.02 8.81 5.59
N THR A 170 -3.62 10.09 5.60
CA THR A 170 -2.62 10.68 4.71
C THR A 170 -1.28 10.93 5.41
N GLY A 171 -1.01 10.21 6.50
CA GLY A 171 0.24 10.33 7.26
C GLY A 171 0.18 11.36 8.39
N THR A 172 1.19 12.22 8.49
CA THR A 172 1.29 13.25 9.53
C THR A 172 0.51 14.52 9.19
N TYR A 173 -0.07 14.59 8.00
CA TYR A 173 -0.86 15.71 7.50
C TYR A 173 -2.30 15.27 7.20
N VAL A 174 -3.26 16.16 7.43
CA VAL A 174 -4.68 16.00 7.08
C VAL A 174 -5.08 17.12 6.13
N PRO A 175 -5.67 16.82 4.95
CA PRO A 175 -6.21 17.83 4.05
C PRO A 175 -7.28 18.71 4.71
N SER A 176 -7.44 19.94 4.20
CA SER A 176 -8.54 20.83 4.61
C SER A 176 -9.88 20.11 4.50
N LEU A 177 -10.73 20.25 5.53
CA LEU A 177 -12.08 19.69 5.52
C LEU A 177 -12.97 20.29 4.43
N GLU A 178 -12.57 21.41 3.82
CA GLU A 178 -13.28 21.98 2.67
C GLU A 178 -13.33 21.01 1.48
N PHE A 179 -12.31 20.15 1.32
CA PHE A 179 -12.33 19.08 0.32
C PHE A 179 -13.40 18.02 0.59
N THR A 180 -13.99 18.00 1.78
CA THR A 180 -14.96 17.01 2.23
C THR A 180 -16.19 17.63 2.88
N GLY A 181 -16.54 18.87 2.48
CA GLY A 181 -17.79 19.51 2.87
C GLY A 181 -17.83 19.95 4.34
N GLY A 182 -16.66 20.05 4.99
CA GLY A 182 -16.55 20.30 6.42
C GLY A 182 -16.54 19.04 7.28
N TYR A 183 -16.66 17.84 6.68
CA TYR A 183 -16.73 16.58 7.42
C TYR A 183 -15.39 15.84 7.49
N ARG A 184 -15.08 15.26 8.64
CA ARG A 184 -14.02 14.24 8.78
C ARG A 184 -14.53 12.91 8.26
N VAL A 185 -14.25 12.61 6.98
CA VAL A 185 -14.72 11.39 6.31
C VAL A 185 -14.13 10.11 6.92
N LEU A 186 -14.85 9.00 6.73
CA LEU A 186 -14.58 7.68 7.32
C LEU A 186 -13.11 7.27 7.41
N PRO A 187 -12.27 7.44 6.36
CA PRO A 187 -10.85 7.07 6.43
C PRO A 187 -10.07 7.75 7.56
N TYR A 188 -10.46 8.95 8.00
CA TYR A 188 -9.80 9.70 9.08
C TYR A 188 -10.35 9.39 10.49
N LEU A 189 -11.45 8.65 10.61
CA LEU A 189 -12.06 8.35 11.92
C LEU A 189 -11.42 7.12 12.59
N ASP A 190 -11.10 7.22 13.87
CA ASP A 190 -10.70 6.04 14.66
C ASP A 190 -11.91 5.15 14.99
N PRO A 191 -11.76 3.81 15.14
CA PRO A 191 -12.87 2.95 15.53
C PRO A 191 -13.50 3.28 16.90
N SER A 192 -12.84 4.05 17.76
CA SER A 192 -13.43 4.58 18.99
C SER A 192 -14.46 5.70 18.77
N GLU A 193 -14.55 6.27 17.56
CA GLU A 193 -15.52 7.30 17.23
C GLU A 193 -16.81 6.65 16.69
N GLU A 194 -17.97 6.97 17.28
CA GLU A 194 -19.27 6.37 16.92
C GLU A 194 -19.57 6.43 15.41
N LYS A 195 -19.26 7.58 14.78
CA LYS A 195 -19.43 7.80 13.34
C LYS A 195 -18.61 6.83 12.49
N HIS A 196 -17.49 6.29 12.97
CA HIS A 196 -16.73 5.28 12.22
C HIS A 196 -17.58 4.04 11.96
N ALA A 197 -18.27 3.53 12.98
CA ALA A 197 -19.10 2.34 12.84
C ALA A 197 -20.27 2.58 11.88
N LEU A 198 -20.95 3.73 12.02
CA LEU A 198 -22.07 4.11 11.16
C LEU A 198 -21.65 4.27 9.69
N LEU A 199 -20.61 5.08 9.43
CA LEU A 199 -20.14 5.34 8.07
C LEU A 199 -19.52 4.10 7.40
N LYS A 200 -18.85 3.23 8.17
CA LYS A 200 -18.32 1.97 7.63
C LYS A 200 -19.43 0.97 7.33
N THR A 201 -20.49 0.94 8.14
CA THR A 201 -21.70 0.16 7.87
C THR A 201 -22.39 0.65 6.59
N PHE A 202 -22.52 1.97 6.43
CA PHE A 202 -23.03 2.56 5.20
C PHE A 202 -22.18 2.16 3.97
N CYS A 203 -20.85 2.18 4.09
CA CYS A 203 -19.96 1.70 3.02
C CYS A 203 -20.22 0.22 2.67
N PHE A 204 -20.46 -0.65 3.66
CA PHE A 204 -20.83 -2.05 3.41
C PHE A 204 -22.17 -2.18 2.69
N GLU A 205 -23.18 -1.37 3.03
CA GLU A 205 -24.47 -1.39 2.34
C GLU A 205 -24.35 -0.90 0.88
N VAL A 206 -23.53 0.12 0.60
CA VAL A 206 -23.22 0.55 -0.77
C VAL A 206 -22.61 -0.60 -1.56
N LEU A 207 -21.58 -1.26 -1.03
CA LEU A 207 -20.91 -2.39 -1.68
C LEU A 207 -21.87 -3.55 -1.92
N LYS A 208 -22.69 -3.91 -0.94
CA LYS A 208 -23.69 -4.97 -1.03
C LYS A 208 -24.75 -4.66 -2.10
N SER A 209 -25.25 -3.42 -2.14
CA SER A 209 -26.24 -2.98 -3.14
C SER A 209 -25.70 -3.06 -4.57
N SER A 210 -24.38 -2.94 -4.76
CA SER A 210 -23.72 -2.99 -6.06
C SER A 210 -23.57 -4.40 -6.63
N GLY A 211 -23.68 -5.45 -5.80
CA GLY A 211 -23.22 -6.80 -6.13
C GLY A 211 -23.75 -7.38 -7.46
N LYS A 212 -25.03 -7.15 -7.77
CA LYS A 212 -25.66 -7.63 -9.03
C LYS A 212 -25.17 -6.89 -10.28
N ARG A 213 -24.64 -5.67 -10.13
CA ARG A 213 -24.16 -4.82 -11.23
C ARG A 213 -22.68 -5.03 -11.52
N VAL A 214 -21.90 -5.53 -10.55
CA VAL A 214 -20.43 -5.61 -10.69
C VAL A 214 -19.99 -6.31 -11.97
N PHE A 215 -20.41 -7.56 -12.18
CA PHE A 215 -19.98 -8.33 -13.36
C PHE A 215 -20.46 -7.74 -14.69
N PRO A 216 -21.77 -7.50 -14.92
CA PRO A 216 -22.24 -7.00 -16.22
C PRO A 216 -21.68 -5.61 -16.54
N GLU A 217 -21.59 -4.71 -15.56
CA GLU A 217 -21.07 -3.34 -15.81
C GLU A 217 -19.56 -3.33 -16.03
N PHE A 218 -18.82 -4.23 -15.35
CA PHE A 218 -17.39 -4.36 -15.57
C PHE A 218 -17.06 -4.93 -16.94
N HIS A 219 -17.79 -5.97 -17.37
CA HIS A 219 -17.68 -6.55 -18.70
C HIS A 219 -17.95 -5.51 -19.80
N SER A 220 -19.04 -4.73 -19.65
CA SER A 220 -19.37 -3.65 -20.58
C SER A 220 -18.26 -2.60 -20.63
N ALA A 221 -17.72 -2.19 -19.48
CA ALA A 221 -16.65 -1.20 -19.43
C ALA A 221 -15.35 -1.69 -20.09
N LEU A 222 -14.95 -2.95 -19.86
CA LEU A 222 -13.73 -3.49 -20.45
C LEU A 222 -13.87 -3.83 -21.94
N SER A 223 -15.07 -4.13 -22.43
CA SER A 223 -15.31 -4.30 -23.87
C SER A 223 -14.90 -3.04 -24.65
N ASP A 224 -15.26 -1.84 -24.16
CA ASP A 224 -14.84 -0.57 -24.74
C ASP A 224 -13.30 -0.40 -24.72
N VAL A 225 -12.65 -0.87 -23.64
CA VAL A 225 -11.18 -0.82 -23.50
C VAL A 225 -10.49 -1.66 -24.55
N PHE A 226 -10.95 -2.90 -24.75
CA PHE A 226 -10.35 -3.83 -25.70
C PHE A 226 -10.50 -3.35 -27.14
N VAL A 227 -11.65 -2.80 -27.51
CA VAL A 227 -11.86 -2.15 -28.81
C VAL A 227 -10.88 -0.99 -29.00
N ALA A 228 -10.71 -0.13 -28.00
CA ALA A 228 -9.77 0.99 -28.07
C ALA A 228 -8.31 0.53 -28.19
N TRP A 229 -7.92 -0.54 -27.49
CA TRP A 229 -6.57 -1.09 -27.57
C TRP A 229 -6.27 -1.66 -28.95
N GLU A 230 -7.17 -2.46 -29.51
CA GLU A 230 -7.02 -3.05 -30.85
C GLU A 230 -6.96 -1.96 -31.93
N ALA A 231 -7.82 -0.94 -31.84
CA ALA A 231 -7.80 0.18 -32.76
C ALA A 231 -6.47 0.96 -32.69
N GLY A 232 -5.96 1.21 -31.48
CA GLY A 232 -4.67 1.88 -31.28
C GLY A 232 -3.49 1.07 -31.83
N LEU A 233 -3.45 -0.24 -31.54
CA LEU A 233 -2.42 -1.14 -32.07
C LEU A 233 -2.45 -1.23 -33.60
N LYS A 234 -3.64 -1.32 -34.21
CA LYS A 234 -3.78 -1.34 -35.67
C LYS A 234 -3.28 -0.05 -36.32
N LYS A 235 -3.49 1.10 -35.66
CA LYS A 235 -3.14 2.42 -36.18
C LYS A 235 -1.66 2.75 -36.02
N ASP A 236 -1.14 2.58 -34.80
CA ASP A 236 0.17 3.13 -34.41
C ASP A 236 1.19 2.02 -34.01
N GLY A 237 0.80 0.74 -34.09
CA GLY A 237 1.61 -0.41 -33.66
C GLY A 237 1.77 -0.50 -32.14
N ASN A 238 1.19 0.44 -31.39
CA ASN A 238 1.26 0.51 -29.94
C ASN A 238 0.12 1.38 -29.39
N VAL A 239 -0.23 1.23 -28.11
CA VAL A 239 -1.26 2.04 -27.46
C VAL A 239 -1.00 2.20 -25.96
N LYS A 240 -1.26 3.40 -25.42
CA LYS A 240 -1.19 3.65 -23.96
C LYS A 240 -2.43 3.06 -23.29
N PHE A 241 -2.28 1.93 -22.62
CA PHE A 241 -3.42 1.20 -22.04
C PHE A 241 -4.09 1.95 -20.87
N ASN A 242 -3.32 2.78 -20.14
CA ASN A 242 -3.80 3.53 -18.97
C ASN A 242 -4.98 4.46 -19.27
N GLN A 243 -5.00 5.11 -20.44
CA GLN A 243 -6.02 6.11 -20.75
C GLN A 243 -7.40 5.48 -20.90
N ALA A 244 -7.50 4.39 -21.66
CA ALA A 244 -8.75 3.67 -21.85
C ALA A 244 -9.22 3.02 -20.53
N LEU A 245 -8.31 2.41 -19.77
CA LEU A 245 -8.62 1.85 -18.46
C LEU A 245 -9.16 2.90 -17.48
N ALA A 246 -8.53 4.07 -17.38
CA ALA A 246 -8.95 5.11 -16.44
C ALA A 246 -10.40 5.57 -16.69
N GLN A 247 -10.75 5.80 -17.96
CA GLN A 247 -12.10 6.21 -18.34
C GLN A 247 -13.13 5.11 -18.07
N ALA A 248 -12.87 3.89 -18.55
CA ALA A 248 -13.78 2.76 -18.39
C ALA A 248 -13.99 2.38 -16.93
N THR A 249 -12.92 2.33 -16.14
CA THR A 249 -12.99 1.96 -14.72
C THR A 249 -13.66 3.03 -13.85
N LEU A 250 -13.55 4.32 -14.21
CA LEU A 250 -14.30 5.38 -13.52
C LEU A 250 -15.80 5.23 -13.75
N ARG A 251 -16.19 5.05 -15.02
CA ARG A 251 -17.58 4.81 -15.43
C ARG A 251 -18.14 3.58 -14.72
N PHE A 252 -17.43 2.46 -14.79
CA PHE A 252 -17.78 1.23 -14.08
C PHE A 252 -17.96 1.48 -12.58
N ASN A 253 -16.98 2.08 -11.90
CA ASN A 253 -17.00 2.21 -10.45
C ASN A 253 -18.17 3.06 -9.96
N ILE A 254 -18.45 4.18 -10.65
CA ILE A 254 -19.61 5.02 -10.34
C ILE A 254 -20.91 4.29 -10.68
N LYS A 255 -21.01 3.66 -11.86
CA LYS A 255 -22.23 2.97 -12.29
C LYS A 255 -22.54 1.74 -11.44
N ALA A 256 -21.54 1.01 -10.98
CA ALA A 256 -21.73 -0.11 -10.06
C ALA A 256 -22.38 0.35 -8.75
N PHE A 257 -21.93 1.48 -8.18
CA PHE A 257 -22.45 1.97 -6.92
C PHE A 257 -23.79 2.72 -7.09
N LEU A 258 -23.86 3.69 -8.00
CA LEU A 258 -24.99 4.62 -8.14
C LEU A 258 -26.00 4.22 -9.23
N ASN A 259 -25.71 3.18 -10.02
CA ASN A 259 -26.55 2.74 -11.15
C ASN A 259 -26.73 3.81 -12.27
N VAL A 260 -25.79 4.76 -12.37
CA VAL A 260 -25.77 5.78 -13.43
C VAL A 260 -24.38 5.94 -14.03
N ASP A 261 -24.28 6.22 -15.33
CA ASP A 261 -23.00 6.51 -16.00
C ASP A 261 -22.68 8.01 -15.85
N PRO A 262 -21.53 8.38 -15.25
CA PRO A 262 -21.15 9.79 -15.04
C PRO A 262 -20.87 10.56 -16.34
N THR A 263 -20.83 9.88 -17.48
CA THR A 263 -20.53 10.44 -18.80
C THR A 263 -21.73 10.47 -19.74
N ASP A 264 -22.87 9.88 -19.35
CA ASP A 264 -24.08 9.87 -20.15
C ASP A 264 -24.71 11.28 -20.19
N PRO A 265 -24.91 11.88 -21.38
CA PRO A 265 -25.47 13.22 -21.50
C PRO A 265 -26.90 13.35 -20.97
N ASN A 266 -27.63 12.24 -20.81
CA ASN A 266 -29.00 12.23 -20.28
C ASN A 266 -29.05 12.13 -18.75
N VAL A 267 -27.92 11.91 -18.09
CA VAL A 267 -27.83 11.87 -16.63
C VAL A 267 -27.65 13.28 -16.08
N GLU A 268 -28.42 13.63 -15.06
CA GLU A 268 -28.36 14.94 -14.43
C GLU A 268 -26.97 15.21 -13.85
N ALA A 269 -26.50 16.45 -14.04
CA ALA A 269 -25.18 16.92 -13.59
C ALA A 269 -23.98 16.08 -14.08
N ASN A 270 -24.13 15.28 -15.15
CA ASN A 270 -23.04 14.47 -15.73
C ASN A 270 -21.74 15.26 -15.93
N MET A 271 -20.62 14.55 -15.83
CA MET A 271 -19.28 15.10 -15.98
C MET A 271 -18.74 14.99 -17.42
N GLY A 272 -19.45 14.26 -18.28
CA GLY A 272 -19.07 14.03 -19.68
C GLY A 272 -17.63 13.51 -19.83
N LYS A 273 -16.98 13.88 -20.94
CA LYS A 273 -15.60 13.47 -21.27
C LYS A 273 -14.54 13.89 -20.23
N ASP A 274 -14.86 14.89 -19.40
CA ASP A 274 -13.94 15.48 -18.43
C ASP A 274 -13.96 14.76 -17.07
N ALA A 275 -14.79 13.74 -16.87
CA ALA A 275 -14.95 13.02 -15.60
C ALA A 275 -13.62 12.61 -14.97
N VAL A 276 -12.75 11.91 -15.70
CA VAL A 276 -11.42 11.49 -15.20
C VAL A 276 -10.54 12.67 -14.81
N ARG A 277 -10.60 13.79 -15.54
CA ARG A 277 -9.82 15.00 -15.21
C ARG A 277 -10.33 15.62 -13.91
N ILE A 278 -11.65 15.76 -13.77
CA ILE A 278 -12.31 16.32 -12.58
C ILE A 278 -11.93 15.51 -11.35
N VAL A 279 -12.10 14.19 -11.41
CA VAL A 279 -11.78 13.29 -10.28
C VAL A 279 -10.30 13.32 -9.93
N ASN A 280 -9.40 13.23 -10.91
CA ASN A 280 -7.97 13.24 -10.64
C ASN A 280 -7.52 14.55 -9.97
N LEU A 281 -7.99 15.70 -10.45
CA LEU A 281 -7.65 16.99 -9.84
C LEU A 281 -8.15 17.06 -8.39
N TYR A 282 -9.38 16.61 -8.12
CA TYR A 282 -9.93 16.55 -6.77
C TYR A 282 -9.14 15.61 -5.84
N ASN A 283 -8.82 14.40 -6.29
CA ASN A 283 -8.09 13.42 -5.47
C ASN A 283 -6.63 13.84 -5.22
N LEU A 284 -5.91 14.21 -6.28
CA LEU A 284 -4.48 14.44 -6.20
C LEU A 284 -4.12 15.71 -5.44
N ALA A 285 -4.95 16.76 -5.52
CA ALA A 285 -4.74 17.99 -4.77
C ALA A 285 -4.65 17.76 -3.25
N GLN A 286 -5.38 16.76 -2.74
CA GLN A 286 -5.38 16.42 -1.31
C GLN A 286 -4.07 15.74 -0.86
N ILE A 287 -3.37 15.04 -1.76
CA ILE A 287 -2.18 14.24 -1.42
C ILE A 287 -0.90 14.72 -2.10
N PHE A 288 -0.93 15.78 -2.90
CA PHE A 288 0.28 16.34 -3.51
C PHE A 288 1.40 16.61 -2.52
N PRO A 289 1.15 17.10 -1.29
CA PRO A 289 2.19 17.24 -0.29
C PRO A 289 2.89 15.94 0.13
N THR A 290 2.28 14.78 -0.10
CA THR A 290 2.76 13.50 0.43
C THR A 290 3.35 12.59 -0.65
N VAL A 291 3.30 12.96 -1.93
CA VAL A 291 3.66 12.07 -3.04
C VAL A 291 4.86 12.58 -3.85
N ALA A 292 5.72 11.65 -4.26
CA ALA A 292 6.79 11.96 -5.22
C ALA A 292 6.25 11.97 -6.66
N PHE A 293 6.84 12.81 -7.52
CA PHE A 293 6.52 12.81 -8.95
C PHE A 293 7.59 12.05 -9.74
N PRO A 294 7.21 11.05 -10.57
CA PRO A 294 8.14 10.28 -11.38
C PRO A 294 8.62 11.10 -12.58
N LEU A 295 9.59 11.98 -12.36
CA LEU A 295 10.17 12.86 -13.36
C LEU A 295 11.54 12.37 -13.82
N SER A 296 11.86 12.62 -15.10
CA SER A 296 13.23 12.44 -15.61
C SER A 296 14.21 13.39 -14.92
N LEU A 297 15.50 13.08 -14.91
CA LEU A 297 16.50 13.93 -14.25
C LEU A 297 16.49 15.39 -14.76
N PRO A 298 16.41 15.68 -16.08
CA PRO A 298 16.27 17.06 -16.55
C PRO A 298 15.00 17.75 -16.04
N ALA A 299 13.87 17.02 -16.01
CA ALA A 299 12.60 17.55 -15.51
C ALA A 299 12.65 17.81 -13.99
N LYS A 300 13.31 16.94 -13.21
CA LYS A 300 13.54 17.16 -11.77
C LYS A 300 14.33 18.43 -11.52
N LEU A 301 15.38 18.70 -12.29
CA LEU A 301 16.21 19.89 -12.10
C LEU A 301 15.45 21.18 -12.44
N PHE A 302 14.65 21.16 -13.51
CA PHE A 302 13.93 22.36 -13.96
C PHE A 302 12.62 22.60 -13.20
N LEU A 303 11.81 21.57 -12.99
CA LEU A 303 10.49 21.68 -12.34
C LEU A 303 10.54 21.43 -10.83
N GLY A 304 11.60 20.80 -10.31
CA GLY A 304 11.69 20.40 -8.91
C GLY A 304 11.54 21.57 -7.94
N PRO A 305 12.24 22.70 -8.11
CA PRO A 305 12.04 23.87 -7.24
C PRO A 305 10.61 24.40 -7.25
N LEU A 306 9.95 24.39 -8.42
CA LEU A 306 8.56 24.81 -8.56
C LEU A 306 7.61 23.83 -7.86
N ILE A 307 7.85 22.53 -7.99
CA ILE A 307 7.07 21.49 -7.31
C ILE A 307 7.24 21.58 -5.80
N GLU A 308 8.46 21.77 -5.30
CA GLU A 308 8.70 21.97 -3.87
C GLU A 308 7.93 23.17 -3.34
N LEU A 309 7.99 24.31 -4.04
CA LEU A 309 7.31 25.52 -3.62
C LEU A 309 5.77 25.36 -3.66
N LEU A 310 5.23 24.83 -4.77
CA LEU A 310 3.79 24.81 -5.00
C LEU A 310 3.07 23.62 -4.36
N LEU A 311 3.73 22.48 -4.24
CA LEU A 311 3.08 21.20 -3.91
C LEU A 311 3.61 20.56 -2.62
N HIS A 312 4.88 20.76 -2.24
CA HIS A 312 5.47 20.14 -1.05
C HIS A 312 5.75 21.10 0.12
N THR A 313 5.45 22.40 -0.04
CA THR A 313 5.67 23.41 1.01
C THR A 313 4.36 23.94 1.58
N PHE A 314 3.32 24.07 0.76
CA PHE A 314 2.00 24.53 1.18
C PHE A 314 0.92 23.52 0.79
N PRO A 315 -0.14 23.37 1.59
CA PRO A 315 -1.37 22.71 1.14
C PRO A 315 -1.92 23.38 -0.12
N VAL A 316 -2.48 22.60 -1.04
CA VAL A 316 -3.14 23.15 -2.22
C VAL A 316 -4.41 23.90 -1.78
N PRO A 317 -4.56 25.20 -2.12
CA PRO A 317 -5.74 25.96 -1.74
C PRO A 317 -7.02 25.36 -2.33
N PHE A 318 -8.00 25.03 -1.47
CA PHE A 318 -9.26 24.42 -1.90
C PHE A 318 -10.02 25.25 -2.94
N LEU A 319 -9.91 26.58 -2.88
CA LEU A 319 -10.56 27.49 -3.84
C LEU A 319 -10.23 27.15 -5.30
N LEU A 320 -9.02 26.64 -5.59
CA LEU A 320 -8.60 26.23 -6.93
C LEU A 320 -9.31 24.95 -7.41
N LEU A 321 -9.79 24.13 -6.48
CA LEU A 321 -10.46 22.84 -6.75
C LEU A 321 -11.96 22.90 -6.50
N LYS A 322 -12.48 24.00 -5.94
CA LYS A 322 -13.90 24.19 -5.66
C LYS A 322 -14.79 23.91 -6.88
N PRO A 323 -14.49 24.38 -8.12
CA PRO A 323 -15.33 24.07 -9.28
C PRO A 323 -15.43 22.55 -9.58
N ASN A 324 -14.32 21.83 -9.41
CA ASN A 324 -14.27 20.38 -9.62
C ASN A 324 -15.05 19.66 -8.53
N TYR A 325 -14.91 20.09 -7.29
CA TYR A 325 -15.62 19.55 -6.15
C TYR A 325 -17.13 19.80 -6.25
N ASP A 326 -17.55 21.02 -6.57
CA ASP A 326 -18.97 21.38 -6.77
C ASP A 326 -19.59 20.53 -7.88
N LYS A 327 -18.85 20.27 -8.97
CA LYS A 327 -19.32 19.42 -10.07
C LYS A 327 -19.51 17.97 -9.64
N LEU A 328 -18.60 17.43 -8.83
CA LEU A 328 -18.75 16.10 -8.23
C LEU A 328 -19.94 16.06 -7.28
N LEU A 329 -20.04 17.04 -6.37
CA LEU A 329 -21.10 17.12 -5.39
C LEU A 329 -22.48 17.21 -6.05
N ALA A 330 -22.63 18.04 -7.09
CA ALA A 330 -23.87 18.15 -7.86
C ALA A 330 -24.25 16.81 -8.49
N PHE A 331 -23.30 16.10 -9.08
CA PHE A 331 -23.53 14.78 -9.67
C PHE A 331 -23.99 13.75 -8.63
N PHE A 332 -23.26 13.61 -7.52
CA PHE A 332 -23.63 12.64 -6.48
C PHE A 332 -24.99 13.00 -5.85
N ARG A 333 -25.22 14.29 -5.54
CA ARG A 333 -26.47 14.76 -4.94
C ARG A 333 -27.69 14.44 -5.81
N ALA A 334 -27.58 14.60 -7.13
CA ALA A 334 -28.69 14.32 -8.06
C ALA A 334 -28.95 12.82 -8.28
N ASN A 335 -28.01 11.93 -7.93
CA ASN A 335 -28.03 10.54 -8.40
C ASN A 335 -27.84 9.49 -7.30
N SER A 336 -27.92 9.86 -6.01
CA SER A 336 -27.66 8.93 -4.90
C SER A 336 -28.79 8.78 -3.88
N ASP A 337 -30.00 9.27 -4.16
CA ASP A 337 -31.10 9.29 -3.18
C ASP A 337 -31.36 7.93 -2.52
N VAL A 338 -31.46 6.85 -3.31
CA VAL A 338 -31.68 5.50 -2.78
C VAL A 338 -30.61 5.09 -1.76
N LEU A 339 -29.34 5.48 -1.96
CA LEU A 339 -28.25 5.19 -1.03
C LEU A 339 -28.30 6.12 0.18
N LEU A 340 -28.66 7.39 -0.02
CA LEU A 340 -28.78 8.36 1.07
C LEU A 340 -29.95 8.03 2.01
N ASP A 341 -31.05 7.49 1.48
CA ASP A 341 -32.16 6.99 2.28
C ASP A 341 -31.70 5.84 3.18
N VAL A 342 -30.84 4.94 2.67
CA VAL A 342 -30.21 3.88 3.49
C VAL A 342 -29.35 4.50 4.60
N ALA A 343 -28.59 5.56 4.33
CA ALA A 343 -27.78 6.23 5.35
C ALA A 343 -28.64 6.81 6.48
N GLU A 344 -29.80 7.39 6.16
CA GLU A 344 -30.74 7.90 7.16
C GLU A 344 -31.33 6.77 8.03
N THR A 345 -31.56 5.57 7.48
CA THR A 345 -31.95 4.40 8.30
C THR A 345 -30.88 3.99 9.31
N LEU A 346 -29.61 4.34 9.04
CA LEU A 346 -28.48 4.16 9.94
C LEU A 346 -28.25 5.37 10.85
N THR A 347 -29.20 6.32 10.90
CA THR A 347 -29.12 7.58 11.66
C THR A 347 -27.98 8.52 11.25
N LEU A 348 -27.45 8.36 10.03
CA LEU A 348 -26.47 9.29 9.47
C LEU A 348 -27.17 10.54 8.90
N ASP A 349 -26.55 11.69 9.09
CA ASP A 349 -26.93 12.91 8.39
C ASP A 349 -26.77 12.72 6.87
N ARG A 350 -27.77 13.16 6.11
CA ARG A 350 -27.83 12.94 4.65
C ARG A 350 -26.67 13.63 3.92
N ASP A 351 -26.32 14.84 4.33
CA ASP A 351 -25.24 15.61 3.70
C ASP A 351 -23.86 15.02 4.05
N GLU A 352 -23.67 14.61 5.31
CA GLU A 352 -22.47 13.86 5.72
C GLU A 352 -22.32 12.53 4.95
N ALA A 353 -23.41 11.78 4.77
CA ALA A 353 -23.42 10.53 4.02
C ALA A 353 -23.08 10.76 2.53
N LEU A 354 -23.60 11.83 1.92
CA LEU A 354 -23.29 12.24 0.55
C LEU A 354 -21.79 12.48 0.36
N HIS A 355 -21.15 13.23 1.27
CA HIS A 355 -19.72 13.50 1.20
C HIS A 355 -18.87 12.24 1.40
N ASN A 356 -19.27 11.34 2.29
CA ASN A 356 -18.61 10.06 2.47
C ASN A 356 -18.80 9.12 1.28
N LEU A 357 -19.99 9.08 0.67
CA LEU A 357 -20.25 8.30 -0.54
C LEU A 357 -19.37 8.79 -1.70
N LEU A 358 -19.30 10.10 -1.92
CA LEU A 358 -18.42 10.72 -2.91
C LEU A 358 -16.97 10.31 -2.66
N PHE A 359 -16.46 10.55 -1.44
CA PHE A 359 -15.07 10.27 -1.09
C PHE A 359 -14.72 8.78 -1.26
N ASN A 360 -15.54 7.88 -0.73
CA ASN A 360 -15.32 6.44 -0.85
C ASN A 360 -15.35 5.97 -2.31
N THR A 361 -16.24 6.54 -3.13
CA THR A 361 -16.39 6.16 -4.54
C THR A 361 -15.18 6.60 -5.35
N VAL A 362 -14.80 7.89 -5.28
CA VAL A 362 -13.80 8.44 -6.20
C VAL A 362 -12.39 8.44 -5.65
N PHE A 363 -12.20 8.67 -4.34
CA PHE A 363 -10.87 8.69 -3.70
C PHE A 363 -10.42 7.27 -3.34
N ASN A 364 -11.19 6.56 -2.51
CA ASN A 364 -10.77 5.24 -2.03
C ASN A 364 -10.87 4.15 -3.09
N SER A 365 -12.04 4.00 -3.73
CA SER A 365 -12.27 2.93 -4.70
C SER A 365 -11.58 3.24 -6.01
N TRP A 366 -12.03 4.26 -6.76
CA TRP A 366 -11.46 4.53 -8.08
C TRP A 366 -9.99 4.97 -8.03
N GLY A 367 -9.58 5.77 -7.04
CA GLY A 367 -8.17 6.13 -6.86
C GLY A 367 -7.26 4.91 -6.72
N GLY A 368 -7.69 3.90 -5.96
CA GLY A 368 -6.99 2.62 -5.84
C GLY A 368 -7.01 1.81 -7.14
N ILE A 369 -8.16 1.69 -7.81
CA ILE A 369 -8.32 0.98 -9.09
C ILE A 369 -7.42 1.58 -10.17
N ASN A 370 -7.40 2.91 -10.29
CA ASN A 370 -6.64 3.66 -11.28
C ASN A 370 -5.11 3.53 -11.09
N PHE A 371 -4.65 3.09 -9.93
CA PHE A 371 -3.27 2.68 -9.71
C PHE A 371 -3.07 1.17 -9.97
N LEU A 372 -3.91 0.33 -9.36
CA LEU A 372 -3.75 -1.12 -9.34
C LEU A 372 -3.86 -1.75 -10.74
N PHE A 373 -4.89 -1.38 -11.51
CA PHE A 373 -5.20 -2.05 -12.76
C PHE A 373 -4.11 -1.88 -13.82
N PRO A 374 -3.55 -0.66 -14.02
CA PRO A 374 -2.33 -0.49 -14.79
C PRO A 374 -1.18 -1.40 -14.36
N GLN A 375 -0.95 -1.58 -13.06
CA GLN A 375 0.11 -2.46 -12.57
C GLN A 375 -0.18 -3.93 -12.88
N ILE A 376 -1.43 -4.39 -12.76
CA ILE A 376 -1.81 -5.76 -13.15
C ILE A 376 -1.51 -5.99 -14.63
N VAL A 377 -1.96 -5.11 -15.52
CA VAL A 377 -1.73 -5.22 -16.97
C VAL A 377 -0.24 -5.20 -17.28
N LYS A 378 0.51 -4.27 -16.68
CA LYS A 378 1.95 -4.16 -16.85
C LYS A 378 2.69 -5.41 -16.42
N THR A 379 2.39 -5.93 -15.23
CA THR A 379 3.08 -7.08 -14.65
C THR A 379 2.78 -8.35 -15.45
N LEU A 380 1.50 -8.63 -15.74
CA LEU A 380 1.10 -9.81 -16.51
C LEU A 380 1.60 -9.76 -17.96
N GLY A 381 1.51 -8.60 -18.62
CA GLY A 381 2.04 -8.43 -19.97
C GLY A 381 3.56 -8.54 -20.08
N SER A 382 4.27 -8.51 -18.94
CA SER A 382 5.73 -8.72 -18.87
C SER A 382 6.13 -10.17 -18.53
N THR A 383 5.16 -11.05 -18.25
CA THR A 383 5.43 -12.47 -17.99
C THR A 383 5.67 -13.27 -19.27
N SER A 384 6.19 -14.49 -19.13
CA SER A 384 6.42 -15.40 -20.25
C SER A 384 5.12 -15.74 -20.98
N ILE A 385 5.21 -15.90 -22.30
CA ILE A 385 4.09 -16.34 -23.15
C ILE A 385 3.53 -17.68 -22.67
N VAL A 386 4.37 -18.58 -22.15
CA VAL A 386 3.95 -19.88 -21.62
C VAL A 386 3.00 -19.68 -20.43
N PHE A 387 3.37 -18.84 -19.47
CA PHE A 387 2.52 -18.54 -18.32
C PHE A 387 1.19 -17.91 -18.75
N GLN A 388 1.22 -16.93 -19.66
CA GLN A 388 0.00 -16.27 -20.16
C GLN A 388 -0.97 -17.26 -20.83
N ARG A 389 -0.44 -18.21 -21.61
CA ARG A 389 -1.22 -19.30 -22.22
C ARG A 389 -1.87 -20.20 -21.17
N GLU A 390 -1.13 -20.59 -20.14
CA GLU A 390 -1.64 -21.42 -19.05
C GLU A 390 -2.74 -20.69 -18.26
N LEU A 391 -2.54 -19.41 -17.98
CA LEU A 391 -3.52 -18.55 -17.32
C LEU A 391 -4.80 -18.43 -18.16
N SER A 392 -4.67 -18.20 -19.47
CA SER A 392 -5.81 -18.15 -20.38
C SER A 392 -6.53 -19.49 -20.50
N ALA A 393 -5.81 -20.61 -20.51
CA ALA A 393 -6.41 -21.94 -20.51
C ALA A 393 -7.24 -22.19 -19.23
N GLU A 394 -6.74 -21.79 -18.06
CA GLU A 394 -7.51 -21.82 -16.80
C GLU A 394 -8.78 -20.97 -16.89
N VAL A 395 -8.67 -19.72 -17.31
CA VAL A 395 -9.81 -18.78 -17.43
C VAL A 395 -10.89 -19.36 -18.34
N ARG A 396 -10.51 -19.81 -19.55
CA ARG A 396 -11.47 -20.35 -20.53
C ARG A 396 -12.11 -21.65 -20.03
N ARG A 397 -11.36 -22.51 -19.34
CA ARG A 397 -11.90 -23.73 -18.73
C ARG A 397 -12.94 -23.38 -17.67
N ALA A 398 -12.59 -22.52 -16.72
CA ALA A 398 -13.49 -22.11 -15.64
C ALA A 398 -14.77 -21.45 -16.16
N ILE A 399 -14.68 -20.59 -17.19
CA ILE A 399 -15.86 -19.98 -17.84
C ILE A 399 -16.77 -21.06 -18.46
N ARG A 400 -16.22 -22.02 -19.21
CA ARG A 400 -17.01 -23.09 -19.84
C ARG A 400 -17.70 -23.98 -18.80
N GLU A 401 -16.99 -24.39 -17.77
CA GLU A 401 -17.50 -25.30 -16.73
C GLU A 401 -18.57 -24.66 -15.84
N ASN A 402 -18.59 -23.33 -15.75
CA ASN A 402 -19.53 -22.58 -14.90
C ASN A 402 -20.59 -21.81 -15.69
N GLY A 403 -20.71 -22.03 -17.01
CA GLY A 403 -21.76 -21.42 -17.84
C GLY A 403 -21.62 -19.92 -18.06
N GLY A 404 -20.39 -19.38 -17.99
CA GLY A 404 -20.10 -17.95 -18.19
C GLY A 404 -19.11 -17.39 -17.16
N LEU A 405 -18.68 -16.16 -17.37
CA LEU A 405 -17.84 -15.44 -16.41
C LEU A 405 -18.71 -14.90 -15.28
N ASN A 406 -18.72 -15.62 -14.16
CA ASN A 406 -19.55 -15.33 -12.98
C ASN A 406 -18.76 -15.62 -11.69
N PRO A 407 -19.31 -15.36 -10.49
CA PRO A 407 -18.59 -15.60 -9.23
C PRO A 407 -18.10 -17.05 -9.04
N ALA A 408 -18.82 -18.06 -9.57
CA ALA A 408 -18.39 -19.44 -9.48
C ALA A 408 -17.19 -19.72 -10.40
N ALA A 409 -17.20 -19.16 -11.62
CA ALA A 409 -16.07 -19.23 -12.52
C ALA A 409 -14.80 -18.61 -11.92
N LEU A 410 -14.88 -17.40 -11.33
CA LEU A 410 -13.70 -16.77 -10.70
C LEU A 410 -13.12 -17.63 -9.56
N ARG A 411 -13.96 -18.25 -8.72
CA ARG A 411 -13.49 -19.16 -7.66
C ARG A 411 -12.79 -20.41 -8.20
N ALA A 412 -13.04 -20.77 -9.46
CA ALA A 412 -12.38 -21.89 -10.14
C ALA A 412 -11.08 -21.48 -10.86
N MET A 413 -10.54 -20.28 -10.59
CA MET A 413 -9.30 -19.75 -11.19
C MET A 413 -8.21 -19.48 -10.13
N PRO A 414 -7.67 -20.52 -9.46
CA PRO A 414 -6.66 -20.34 -8.41
C PRO A 414 -5.36 -19.68 -8.91
N ARG A 415 -4.97 -19.88 -10.16
CA ARG A 415 -3.78 -19.21 -10.72
C ARG A 415 -4.03 -17.73 -10.97
N VAL A 416 -5.24 -17.35 -11.44
CA VAL A 416 -5.64 -15.92 -11.50
C VAL A 416 -5.58 -15.29 -10.12
N GLU A 417 -6.12 -15.95 -9.10
CA GLU A 417 -6.07 -15.45 -7.73
C GLU A 417 -4.62 -15.26 -7.26
N SER A 418 -3.77 -16.27 -7.40
CA SER A 418 -2.36 -16.20 -6.99
C SER A 418 -1.60 -15.09 -7.73
N ALA A 419 -1.79 -14.96 -9.05
CA ALA A 419 -1.17 -13.91 -9.85
C ALA A 419 -1.58 -12.50 -9.38
N VAL A 420 -2.86 -12.29 -9.08
CA VAL A 420 -3.37 -11.01 -8.57
C VAL A 420 -2.84 -10.71 -7.16
N LEU A 421 -2.82 -11.71 -6.26
CA LEU A 421 -2.24 -11.55 -4.92
C LEU A 421 -0.75 -11.20 -4.97
N GLU A 422 -0.01 -11.75 -5.92
CA GLU A 422 1.41 -11.40 -6.11
C GLU A 422 1.60 -9.97 -6.59
N VAL A 423 0.69 -9.44 -7.43
CA VAL A 423 0.70 -8.01 -7.78
C VAL A 423 0.44 -7.16 -6.54
N PHE A 424 -0.55 -7.51 -5.71
CA PHE A 424 -0.81 -6.78 -4.46
C PHE A 424 0.39 -6.80 -3.51
N ARG A 425 1.08 -7.93 -3.38
CA ARG A 425 2.27 -8.08 -2.55
C ARG A 425 3.43 -7.19 -3.03
N LEU A 426 3.72 -7.22 -4.33
CA LEU A 426 4.87 -6.48 -4.89
C LEU A 426 4.60 -4.98 -5.08
N HIS A 427 3.35 -4.64 -5.38
CA HIS A 427 2.94 -3.28 -5.69
C HIS A 427 1.70 -2.87 -4.87
N PRO A 428 1.80 -2.80 -3.53
CA PRO A 428 0.69 -2.31 -2.70
C PRO A 428 0.23 -0.93 -3.19
N PRO A 429 -1.06 -0.73 -3.55
CA PRO A 429 -1.51 0.55 -4.11
C PRO A 429 -1.33 1.74 -3.16
N VAL A 430 -1.40 1.48 -1.86
CA VAL A 430 -1.14 2.46 -0.80
C VAL A 430 0.06 1.95 0.01
N PRO A 431 1.27 2.48 -0.24
CA PRO A 431 2.48 1.90 0.31
C PRO A 431 2.74 2.26 1.78
N PHE A 432 2.13 3.32 2.32
CA PHE A 432 2.35 3.75 3.70
C PHE A 432 1.10 3.63 4.56
N GLN A 433 1.29 3.17 5.81
CA GLN A 433 0.26 3.06 6.82
C GLN A 433 0.75 3.72 8.10
N TYR A 434 -0.09 4.58 8.68
CA TYR A 434 0.28 5.33 9.88
C TYR A 434 -0.65 5.00 11.04
N ALA A 435 -0.13 5.13 12.26
CA ALA A 435 -0.89 4.99 13.49
C ALA A 435 -0.16 5.66 14.65
N ARG A 436 -0.88 6.10 15.69
CA ARG A 436 -0.28 6.66 16.90
C ARG A 436 -0.33 5.63 18.03
N ALA A 437 0.76 5.45 18.77
CA ALA A 437 0.78 4.55 19.92
C ALA A 437 -0.18 5.05 21.03
N LYS A 438 -1.16 4.23 21.45
CA LYS A 438 -2.13 4.56 22.52
C LYS A 438 -1.55 4.48 23.92
N LYS A 439 -0.48 3.71 24.08
CA LYS A 439 0.22 3.40 25.33
C LYS A 439 1.70 3.16 25.03
N ASP A 440 2.52 3.02 26.06
CA ASP A 440 3.88 2.53 25.87
C ASP A 440 3.82 1.09 25.31
N LEU A 441 4.58 0.82 24.25
CA LEU A 441 4.59 -0.44 23.52
C LEU A 441 6.00 -1.03 23.50
N ILE A 442 6.04 -2.35 23.45
CA ILE A 442 7.20 -3.10 22.97
C ILE A 442 6.84 -3.62 21.58
N ILE A 443 7.54 -3.14 20.56
CA ILE A 443 7.37 -3.59 19.17
C ILE A 443 8.50 -4.56 18.85
N GLU A 444 8.16 -5.77 18.43
CA GLU A 444 9.14 -6.77 18.02
C GLU A 444 9.36 -6.74 16.51
N SER A 445 10.62 -6.69 16.09
CA SER A 445 11.03 -7.14 14.75
C SER A 445 11.45 -8.61 14.82
N HIS A 446 12.04 -9.11 13.74
CA HIS A 446 12.59 -10.46 13.72
C HIS A 446 13.78 -10.70 14.67
N ASP A 447 14.59 -9.67 14.95
CA ASP A 447 15.88 -9.84 15.66
C ASP A 447 15.98 -9.05 16.97
N ALA A 448 15.05 -8.14 17.24
CA ALA A 448 15.06 -7.30 18.43
C ALA A 448 13.66 -6.84 18.81
N ALA A 449 13.55 -6.35 20.04
CA ALA A 449 12.37 -5.65 20.53
C ALA A 449 12.70 -4.19 20.81
N PHE A 450 11.75 -3.29 20.63
CA PHE A 450 11.96 -1.86 20.72
C PHE A 450 10.92 -1.18 21.60
N ARG A 451 11.37 -0.29 22.49
CA ARG A 451 10.48 0.55 23.31
C ARG A 451 9.94 1.71 22.48
N VAL A 452 8.62 1.82 22.41
CA VAL A 452 7.90 2.95 21.82
C VAL A 452 7.03 3.60 22.90
N LYS A 453 7.04 4.92 22.98
CA LYS A 453 6.27 5.69 23.95
C LYS A 453 4.88 6.02 23.43
N LYS A 454 3.93 6.13 24.37
CA LYS A 454 2.59 6.65 24.08
C LYS A 454 2.69 7.97 23.31
N GLY A 455 1.89 8.11 22.26
CA GLY A 455 1.80 9.31 21.44
C GLY A 455 2.76 9.35 20.24
N GLU A 456 3.79 8.49 20.20
CA GLU A 456 4.69 8.40 19.06
C GLU A 456 3.96 7.92 17.79
N MET A 457 4.29 8.53 16.66
CA MET A 457 3.75 8.17 15.35
C MET A 457 4.53 6.99 14.76
N LEU A 458 3.81 5.93 14.42
CA LEU A 458 4.32 4.78 13.69
C LEU A 458 4.02 4.95 12.20
N ALA A 459 4.97 4.58 11.35
CA ALA A 459 4.84 4.59 9.90
C ALA A 459 5.33 3.26 9.32
N GLY A 460 4.42 2.43 8.84
CA GLY A 460 4.75 1.21 8.12
C GLY A 460 4.97 1.49 6.65
N PHE A 461 6.05 0.97 6.07
CA PHE A 461 6.24 0.96 4.61
C PHE A 461 5.97 -0.44 4.04
N ASN A 462 4.72 -0.61 3.56
CA ASN A 462 4.15 -1.88 3.15
C ASN A 462 4.95 -2.56 2.04
N THR A 463 5.52 -1.77 1.12
CA THR A 463 6.33 -2.29 0.02
C THR A 463 7.50 -3.14 0.51
N LEU A 464 8.17 -2.74 1.61
CA LEU A 464 9.27 -3.54 2.16
C LEU A 464 8.77 -4.65 3.10
N ALA A 465 7.70 -4.41 3.87
CA ALA A 465 7.11 -5.46 4.70
C ALA A 465 6.61 -6.66 3.87
N CYS A 466 5.92 -6.39 2.75
CA CYS A 466 5.48 -7.41 1.80
C CYS A 466 6.62 -8.02 0.96
N LYS A 467 7.86 -7.52 1.10
CA LYS A 467 9.08 -8.03 0.45
C LYS A 467 10.12 -8.50 1.48
N ASP A 468 9.67 -8.84 2.68
CA ASP A 468 10.54 -9.31 3.74
C ASP A 468 11.19 -10.67 3.37
N PRO A 469 12.53 -10.73 3.24
CA PRO A 469 13.23 -11.97 2.87
C PRO A 469 13.17 -13.06 3.94
N LYS A 470 12.75 -12.74 5.17
CA LYS A 470 12.51 -13.75 6.22
C LYS A 470 11.14 -14.41 6.11
N VAL A 471 10.26 -13.89 5.24
CA VAL A 471 8.90 -14.41 5.01
C VAL A 471 8.75 -14.94 3.59
N PHE A 472 9.26 -14.21 2.59
CA PHE A 472 9.10 -14.57 1.19
C PHE A 472 10.43 -14.98 0.57
N THR A 473 10.45 -16.14 -0.09
CA THR A 473 11.55 -16.54 -0.98
C THR A 473 11.56 -15.65 -2.23
N ASP A 474 12.75 -15.25 -2.70
CA ASP A 474 12.92 -14.32 -3.82
C ASP A 474 11.95 -13.13 -3.75
N PRO A 475 11.99 -12.33 -2.67
CA PRO A 475 10.93 -11.39 -2.32
C PRO A 475 10.72 -10.27 -3.36
N GLU A 476 11.75 -9.96 -4.15
CA GLU A 476 11.70 -8.95 -5.22
C GLU A 476 11.15 -9.49 -6.54
N VAL A 477 11.04 -10.81 -6.69
CA VAL A 477 10.63 -11.46 -7.95
C VAL A 477 9.12 -11.65 -7.97
N TYR A 478 8.50 -11.27 -9.09
CA TYR A 478 7.11 -11.62 -9.37
C TYR A 478 7.01 -13.11 -9.67
N ASN A 479 6.49 -13.86 -8.69
CA ASN A 479 6.16 -15.27 -8.86
C ASN A 479 4.63 -15.44 -8.86
N PRO A 480 3.99 -15.57 -10.03
CA PRO A 480 2.53 -15.66 -10.11
C PRO A 480 1.96 -16.93 -9.47
N ASP A 481 2.79 -17.94 -9.21
CA ASP A 481 2.38 -19.20 -8.60
C ASP A 481 2.63 -19.23 -7.08
N ARG A 482 3.10 -18.13 -6.48
CA ARG A 482 3.54 -18.05 -5.07
C ARG A 482 2.47 -18.50 -4.07
N PHE A 483 1.19 -18.24 -4.35
CA PHE A 483 0.08 -18.55 -3.45
C PHE A 483 -0.67 -19.82 -3.84
N LEU A 484 -0.13 -20.63 -4.76
CA LEU A 484 -0.70 -21.92 -5.11
C LEU A 484 -0.30 -23.00 -4.09
N GLY A 485 -1.18 -23.99 -3.92
CA GLY A 485 -0.97 -25.13 -3.02
C GLY A 485 -1.04 -24.75 -1.53
N GLU A 486 -0.96 -25.76 -0.67
CA GLU A 486 -1.17 -25.60 0.77
C GLU A 486 -0.14 -24.64 1.42
N GLU A 487 1.14 -24.76 1.07
CA GLU A 487 2.18 -23.87 1.60
C GLU A 487 2.03 -22.43 1.10
N GLY A 488 1.69 -22.23 -0.18
CA GLY A 488 1.44 -20.90 -0.74
C GLY A 488 0.24 -20.21 -0.07
N GLN A 489 -0.81 -20.98 0.24
CA GLN A 489 -2.00 -20.45 0.94
C GLN A 489 -1.70 -19.95 2.35
N LYS A 490 -0.71 -20.54 3.05
CA LYS A 490 -0.25 -20.03 4.36
C LYS A 490 0.37 -18.63 4.26
N LEU A 491 0.88 -18.23 3.10
CA LEU A 491 1.46 -16.91 2.86
C LEU A 491 0.43 -15.82 2.55
N VAL A 492 -0.84 -16.18 2.29
CA VAL A 492 -1.89 -15.20 1.95
C VAL A 492 -2.09 -14.20 3.10
N GLN A 493 -1.99 -14.64 4.35
CA GLN A 493 -2.05 -13.76 5.53
C GLN A 493 -0.96 -12.67 5.52
N CYS A 494 0.13 -12.88 4.79
CA CYS A 494 1.23 -11.92 4.69
C CYS A 494 1.01 -10.88 3.59
N VAL A 495 -0.08 -10.94 2.82
CA VAL A 495 -0.44 -9.89 1.85
C VAL A 495 -1.22 -8.80 2.58
N LEU A 496 -0.65 -7.59 2.67
CA LEU A 496 -1.12 -6.52 3.58
C LEU A 496 -1.71 -5.29 2.86
N TRP A 497 -2.05 -5.38 1.57
CA TRP A 497 -2.49 -4.24 0.76
C TRP A 497 -3.73 -3.52 1.35
N SER A 498 -4.56 -4.25 2.09
CA SER A 498 -5.85 -3.77 2.61
C SER A 498 -5.78 -3.09 3.99
N ASN A 499 -4.57 -2.79 4.49
CA ASN A 499 -4.32 -2.37 5.89
C ASN A 499 -4.78 -3.42 6.91
N GLY A 500 -4.45 -4.68 6.61
CA GLY A 500 -4.67 -5.88 7.42
C GLY A 500 -4.30 -7.13 6.60
N PRO A 501 -4.08 -8.29 7.25
CA PRO A 501 -3.89 -9.58 6.57
C PRO A 501 -5.02 -9.85 5.56
N GLN A 502 -4.68 -10.38 4.38
CA GLN A 502 -5.68 -10.71 3.35
C GLN A 502 -6.71 -11.74 3.84
N THR A 503 -6.33 -12.60 4.79
CA THR A 503 -7.19 -13.58 5.46
C THR A 503 -8.20 -12.97 6.44
N ASP A 504 -7.96 -11.74 6.92
CA ASP A 504 -8.82 -11.08 7.91
C ASP A 504 -10.02 -10.40 7.26
N THR A 505 -11.07 -10.12 8.03
CA THR A 505 -12.30 -9.48 7.53
C THR A 505 -12.40 -8.01 7.96
N PRO A 506 -12.66 -7.07 7.05
CA PRO A 506 -12.97 -5.69 7.42
C PRO A 506 -14.21 -5.63 8.31
N SER A 507 -14.12 -4.90 9.42
CA SER A 507 -15.23 -4.75 10.37
C SER A 507 -15.31 -3.32 10.89
N ILE A 508 -16.41 -2.99 11.57
CA ILE A 508 -16.60 -1.69 12.24
C ILE A 508 -15.58 -1.45 13.38
N TYR A 509 -14.92 -2.50 13.85
CA TYR A 509 -13.95 -2.47 14.96
C TYR A 509 -12.49 -2.32 14.49
N ASN A 510 -12.23 -2.41 13.19
CA ASN A 510 -10.89 -2.30 12.62
C ASN A 510 -10.80 -1.22 11.53
N LYS A 511 -9.59 -0.96 11.05
CA LYS A 511 -9.31 0.00 9.97
C LYS A 511 -8.90 -0.67 8.65
N GLN A 512 -9.21 -1.96 8.50
CA GLN A 512 -9.03 -2.65 7.22
C GLN A 512 -10.00 -2.08 6.18
N CYS A 513 -9.56 -2.03 4.92
CA CYS A 513 -10.31 -1.50 3.78
C CYS A 513 -11.71 -2.13 3.69
N PRO A 514 -12.81 -1.35 3.77
CA PRO A 514 -14.15 -1.91 3.68
C PRO A 514 -14.42 -2.57 2.31
N GLY A 515 -13.74 -2.10 1.26
CA GLY A 515 -13.81 -2.64 -0.09
C GLY A 515 -12.89 -3.84 -0.37
N LYS A 516 -12.27 -4.47 0.64
CA LYS A 516 -11.27 -5.55 0.43
C LYS A 516 -11.74 -6.59 -0.61
N ASN A 517 -12.90 -7.21 -0.36
CA ASN A 517 -13.43 -8.27 -1.22
C ASN A 517 -13.80 -7.73 -2.60
N PHE A 518 -14.45 -6.55 -2.67
CA PHE A 518 -14.80 -5.92 -3.94
C PHE A 518 -13.58 -5.70 -4.83
N ILE A 519 -12.52 -5.08 -4.30
CA ILE A 519 -11.29 -4.78 -5.04
C ILE A 519 -10.55 -6.07 -5.45
N THR A 520 -10.43 -7.07 -4.57
CA THR A 520 -9.84 -8.37 -4.94
C THR A 520 -10.63 -9.05 -6.05
N THR A 521 -11.97 -9.05 -5.99
CA THR A 521 -12.83 -9.64 -7.02
C THR A 521 -12.68 -8.94 -8.37
N ILE A 522 -12.74 -7.61 -8.43
CA ILE A 522 -12.62 -6.91 -9.72
C ILE A 522 -11.20 -6.97 -10.31
N ALA A 523 -10.17 -7.13 -9.46
CA ALA A 523 -8.80 -7.36 -9.91
C ALA A 523 -8.66 -8.74 -10.59
N GLN A 524 -9.24 -9.79 -10.01
CA GLN A 524 -9.33 -11.11 -10.64
C GLN A 524 -10.19 -11.06 -11.91
N LEU A 525 -11.30 -10.33 -11.87
CA LEU A 525 -12.18 -10.16 -13.02
C LEU A 525 -11.48 -9.45 -14.19
N LEU A 526 -10.65 -8.44 -13.94
CA LEU A 526 -9.82 -7.80 -14.96
C LEU A 526 -8.96 -8.82 -15.71
N VAL A 527 -8.27 -9.68 -14.97
CA VAL A 527 -7.41 -10.73 -15.55
C VAL A 527 -8.25 -11.73 -16.33
N ALA A 528 -9.37 -12.19 -15.78
CA ALA A 528 -10.27 -13.11 -16.45
C ALA A 528 -10.86 -12.52 -17.75
N GLU A 529 -11.27 -11.25 -17.75
CA GLU A 529 -11.78 -10.56 -18.93
C GLU A 529 -10.71 -10.48 -20.03
N ILE A 530 -9.49 -10.05 -19.69
CA ILE A 530 -8.36 -10.00 -20.64
C ILE A 530 -8.12 -11.38 -21.25
N TYR A 531 -7.91 -12.41 -20.41
CA TYR A 531 -7.48 -13.72 -20.87
C TYR A 531 -8.63 -14.61 -21.37
N SER A 532 -9.88 -14.17 -21.25
CA SER A 532 -11.02 -14.78 -21.94
C SER A 532 -10.99 -14.48 -23.45
N ILE A 533 -10.44 -13.33 -23.85
CA ILE A 533 -10.38 -12.85 -25.24
C ILE A 533 -8.99 -13.07 -25.84
N TYR A 534 -7.94 -12.83 -25.06
CA TYR A 534 -6.55 -12.90 -25.50
C TYR A 534 -5.84 -14.11 -24.94
N GLU A 535 -5.03 -14.76 -25.78
CA GLU A 535 -4.08 -15.80 -25.38
C GLU A 535 -2.82 -15.18 -24.78
N THR A 536 -2.34 -14.09 -25.37
CA THR A 536 -1.18 -13.33 -24.89
C THR A 536 -1.38 -11.84 -25.09
N ILE A 537 -0.75 -11.06 -24.21
CA ILE A 537 -0.58 -9.61 -24.33
C ILE A 537 0.92 -9.29 -24.16
N SER A 538 1.40 -8.23 -24.80
CA SER A 538 2.78 -7.74 -24.63
C SER A 538 2.80 -6.25 -24.36
N VAL A 539 3.65 -5.85 -23.40
CA VAL A 539 3.77 -4.44 -22.97
C VAL A 539 5.22 -3.99 -22.94
N GLN A 540 5.42 -2.69 -23.09
CA GLN A 540 6.66 -1.97 -22.82
C GLN A 540 6.34 -0.76 -21.94
N GLY A 541 6.63 -0.87 -20.64
CA GLY A 541 6.21 0.14 -19.66
C GLY A 541 4.67 0.26 -19.65
N ASP A 542 4.16 1.46 -19.90
CA ASP A 542 2.72 1.76 -19.93
C ASP A 542 2.11 1.66 -21.34
N THR A 543 2.82 1.02 -22.26
CA THR A 543 2.43 0.86 -23.65
C THR A 543 2.15 -0.61 -23.94
N LEU A 544 1.00 -0.92 -24.50
CA LEU A 544 0.69 -2.22 -25.08
C LEU A 544 1.25 -2.27 -26.50
N THR A 545 1.97 -3.33 -26.84
CA THR A 545 2.68 -3.49 -28.12
C THR A 545 2.16 -4.67 -28.96
N ALA A 546 1.47 -5.63 -28.34
CA ALA A 546 0.80 -6.71 -29.06
C ALA A 546 -0.38 -7.28 -28.26
N LEU A 547 -1.38 -7.78 -29.00
CA LEU A 547 -2.49 -8.59 -28.51
C LEU A 547 -2.64 -9.79 -29.44
N GLN A 548 -2.67 -11.00 -28.88
CA GLN A 548 -2.96 -12.21 -29.62
C GLN A 548 -4.30 -12.76 -29.14
N ARG A 549 -5.31 -12.75 -30.02
CA ARG A 549 -6.60 -13.41 -29.76
C ARG A 549 -6.47 -14.93 -29.86
N HIS A 550 -7.42 -15.62 -29.24
CA HIS A 550 -7.63 -17.05 -29.50
C HIS A 550 -7.91 -17.29 -30.98
N SER A 551 -7.29 -18.31 -31.57
CA SER A 551 -7.73 -18.84 -32.86
C SER A 551 -9.19 -19.27 -32.75
N ALA A 552 -10.00 -18.87 -33.72
CA ALA A 552 -11.43 -19.18 -33.81
C ALA A 552 -11.69 -20.69 -33.90
#